data_AF-A0AA46YL46-F1
#
_entry.id   AF-A0AA46YL46-F1
#
_cell.length_a   1.000
_cell.length_b   1.000
_cell.length_c   1.000
_cell.angle_alpha   90.00
_cell.angle_beta   90.00
_cell.angle_gamma   90.00
#
_symmetry.space_group_name_H-M   'P 1'
#
loop_
_entity.id
_entity.type
_entity.pdbx_description
1 polymer ?
#
loop_
_entity_poly.entity_id
_entity_poly.type
_entity_poly.pdbx_seq_one_letter_code
_entity_poly.pdbx_strand_id
1 'polypeptide(L)' 'MTDNGYVGRYFDRGDLDEINLLSELIVAASESDGPLTDEQVDAILGSQS' A
#
# COMPACT_ATOMS: atom_id res chain seq x y z
N MET A 1 29.50 -16.04 -15.01
CA MET A 1 29.02 -14.66 -15.20
C MET A 1 27.52 -14.73 -14.99
N THR A 2 27.05 -14.43 -13.76
CA THR A 2 25.63 -14.46 -13.43
C THR A 2 24.96 -13.28 -14.11
N ASP A 3 24.25 -13.56 -15.18
CA ASP A 3 23.29 -12.65 -15.77
C ASP A 3 22.20 -12.43 -14.73
N ASN A 4 22.32 -11.34 -13.97
CA ASN A 4 21.28 -10.86 -13.08
C ASN A 4 20.19 -10.27 -13.97
N GLY A 5 19.39 -11.16 -14.56
CA GLY A 5 18.10 -10.80 -15.12
C GLY A 5 17.30 -10.16 -13.99
N TYR A 6 17.26 -8.84 -13.97
CA TYR A 6 16.32 -8.07 -13.18
C TYR A 6 14.96 -8.42 -13.77
N VAL A 7 14.38 -9.53 -13.29
CA VAL A 7 13.00 -9.89 -13.59
C VAL A 7 12.19 -8.80 -12.91
N GLY A 8 11.86 -7.75 -13.66
CA GLY A 8 10.82 -6.83 -13.27
C GLY A 8 9.60 -7.69 -13.00
N ARG A 9 9.27 -7.89 -11.72
CA ARG A 9 7.99 -8.46 -11.33
C ARG A 9 6.95 -7.57 -12.00
N TYR A 10 6.27 -8.12 -13.00
CA TYR A 10 5.02 -7.56 -13.46
C TYR A 10 4.08 -7.69 -12.26
N PHE A 11 3.96 -6.60 -11.50
CA PHE A 11 2.97 -6.50 -10.45
C PHE A 11 1.61 -6.65 -11.13
N ASP A 12 0.83 -7.65 -10.70
CA ASP A 12 -0.54 -7.77 -11.16
C ASP A 12 -1.31 -6.52 -10.70
N ARG A 13 -2.43 -6.21 -11.34
CA ARG A 13 -3.26 -5.06 -10.96
C ARG A 13 -3.68 -5.15 -9.48
N GLY A 14 -3.93 -6.36 -8.97
CA GLY A 14 -4.18 -6.58 -7.54
C GLY A 14 -2.98 -6.29 -6.63
N ASP A 15 -1.75 -6.57 -7.08
CA ASP A 15 -0.54 -6.22 -6.33
C ASP A 15 -0.32 -4.70 -6.31
N LEU A 16 -0.68 -4.00 -7.39
CA LEU A 16 -0.62 -2.54 -7.46
C LEU A 16 -1.67 -1.89 -6.55
N ASP A 17 -2.85 -2.46 -6.44
CA ASP A 17 -3.91 -1.99 -5.54
C ASP A 17 -3.49 -2.17 -4.07
N GLU A 18 -2.85 -3.30 -3.72
CA GLU A 18 -2.29 -3.52 -2.38
C GLU A 18 -1.15 -2.54 -2.05
N ILE A 19 -0.25 -2.27 -3.02
CA ILE A 19 0.83 -1.29 -2.84
C ILE A 19 0.29 0.13 -2.64
N ASN A 20 -0.75 0.51 -3.39
CA ASN A 20 -1.39 1.81 -3.24
C ASN A 20 -2.05 1.93 -1.86
N LEU A 21 -2.79 0.91 -1.44
CA LEU A 21 -3.41 0.87 -0.12
C LEU A 21 -2.38 0.99 1.01
N LEU A 22 -1.28 0.26 0.93
CA LEU A 22 -0.19 0.35 1.91
C LEU A 22 0.43 1.75 1.94
N SER A 23 0.55 2.39 0.78
CA SER A 23 1.08 3.76 0.68
C SER A 23 0.14 4.77 1.35
N GLU A 24 -1.17 4.66 1.12
CA GLU A 24 -2.18 5.51 1.76
C GLU A 24 -2.18 5.36 3.29
N LEU A 25 -2.08 4.13 3.80
CA LEU A 25 -2.00 3.86 5.24
C LEU A 25 -0.74 4.46 5.87
N ILE A 26 0.41 4.38 5.18
CA ILE A 26 1.67 4.97 5.66
C ILE A 26 1.58 6.49 5.74
N VAL A 27 0.99 7.14 4.72
CA VAL A 27 0.80 8.60 4.72
C VAL A 27 -0.13 9.00 5.87
N ALA A 28 -1.29 8.35 6.00
CA ALA A 28 -2.24 8.65 7.07
C ALA A 28 -1.63 8.47 8.46
N ALA A 29 -0.86 7.41 8.68
CA ALA A 29 -0.15 7.19 9.94
C ALA A 29 0.93 8.24 10.22
N SER A 30 1.58 8.77 9.17
CA SER A 30 2.61 9.80 9.30
C SER A 30 2.05 11.19 9.60
N GLU A 31 0.82 11.46 9.18
CA GLU A 31 0.10 12.71 9.43
C GLU A 31 -0.71 12.70 10.74
N SER A 32 -0.85 11.52 11.35
CA SER A 32 -1.55 11.34 12.62
C SER A 32 -0.63 11.60 13.81
N ASP A 33 -1.17 12.24 14.86
CA ASP A 33 -0.48 12.45 16.14
C ASP A 33 -0.30 11.16 16.97
N GLY A 34 -0.78 10.02 16.46
CA GLY A 34 -0.70 8.71 17.10
C GLY A 34 -1.13 7.57 16.17
N PRO A 35 -1.25 6.32 16.68
CA PRO A 35 -1.76 5.21 15.89
C PRO A 35 -3.12 5.52 15.26
N LEU A 36 -3.32 5.11 14.02
CA LEU A 36 -4.63 5.22 13.37
C LEU A 36 -5.67 4.43 14.16
N THR A 37 -6.86 4.99 14.29
CA THR A 37 -8.01 4.28 14.83
C THR A 37 -8.58 3.32 13.80
N ASP A 38 -9.31 2.30 14.27
CA ASP A 38 -9.96 1.33 13.40
C ASP A 38 -10.90 2.03 12.38
N GLU A 39 -11.61 3.08 12.80
CA GLU A 39 -12.46 3.89 11.91
C GLU A 39 -11.68 4.60 10.80
N GLN A 40 -10.46 5.07 11.08
CA GLN A 40 -9.60 5.71 10.08
C GLN A 40 -9.04 4.69 9.09
N VAL A 41 -8.69 3.50 9.56
CA VAL A 41 -8.24 2.40 8.72
C VAL A 41 -9.38 1.92 7.82
N ASP A 42 -10.58 1.75 8.36
CA ASP A 42 -11.77 1.33 7.60
C ASP A 42 -12.18 2.36 6.54
N ALA A 43 -12.01 3.66 6.79
CA ALA A 43 -12.26 4.70 5.80
C ALA A 43 -11.31 4.62 4.59
N ILE A 44 -10.04 4.27 4.82
CA ILE A 44 -9.03 4.09 3.77
C ILE A 44 -9.28 2.79 3.00
N LEU A 45 -9.65 1.70 3.70
CA LEU A 45 -9.97 0.42 3.07
C LEU A 45 -11.29 0.46 2.27
N GLY A 46 -12.29 1.20 2.76
CA GLY A 46 -13.63 1.29 2.17
C GLY A 46 -13.75 2.22 0.98
N SER A 47 -12.76 3.08 0.71
CA SER A 47 -12.76 4.03 -0.41
C SER A 47 -12.34 3.42 -1.76
N GLN A 48 -11.96 2.13 -1.76
CA GLN A 48 -11.59 1.36 -2.95
C GLN A 48 -12.76 0.50 -3.51
N SER A 49 -13.98 0.64 -2.97
CA SER A 49 -15.21 -0.09 -3.39
C SER A 49 -15.95 0.54 -4.55
#